data_AF-A0A098G4S3-F1
#
_entry.id   AF-A0A098G4S3-F1
#
_cell.length_a   1.000
_cell.length_b   1.000
_cell.length_c   1.000
_cell.angle_alpha   90.00
_cell.angle_beta   90.00
_cell.angle_gamma   90.00
#
_symmetry.space_group_name_H-M   'P 1'
#
loop_
_entity.id
_entity.type
_entity.pdbx_description
1 polymer ?
#
loop_
_entity_poly.entity_id
_entity_poly.type
_entity_poly.pdbx_seq_one_letter_code
_entity_poly.pdbx_strand_id
1 'polypeptide(L)'
;MLVRLIQKLALYTKEVQDTVLFGLMSDSQLFSALSASPILYTMLPFIGILMTITAIINGYHLAKASNKNFDQWFNFITSVGCAILASISLYGAALAAIYDFTFVAGPWFFFGSSALAFMHQSVMFGLNLYRAYESLSGSAQRMHYVQAALNNLFMMGLLTAVIGAVTFVMLFPAVAPALGSVFALTAVAFTLLDIAWRVIPHNWKLFIKGLLFLGKPESTLPQAEVANAPELVSTLDSNVNNEAQHHRLFTRPDYSAAVREMTKEKGKEYLHQVIIRKIAVLDNPSVPQTDKTRQKVDCLSVIERALESHTKIDKADLLEKYPLVFQNFWSEKSDVEQILDAAKLVIAKFEQRNMVVDVPVVELDAAVCRL
;
A
#
# COMPACT_ATOMS: atom_id res chain seq x y z
N MET A 1 1.85 15.73 -7.28
CA MET A 1 0.45 16.08 -6.95
C MET A 1 -0.48 15.77 -8.12
N LEU A 2 -0.20 16.30 -9.33
CA LEU A 2 -0.99 16.07 -10.56
C LEU A 2 -1.23 14.59 -10.90
N VAL A 3 -0.19 13.75 -10.90
CA VAL A 3 -0.32 12.30 -11.22
C VAL A 3 -1.32 11.58 -10.31
N ARG A 4 -1.31 11.90 -9.01
CA ARG A 4 -2.26 11.32 -8.04
C ARG A 4 -3.69 11.80 -8.26
N LEU A 5 -3.87 13.04 -8.73
CA LEU A 5 -5.20 13.56 -9.08
C LEU A 5 -5.74 12.86 -10.34
N ILE A 6 -4.91 12.71 -11.37
CA ILE A 6 -5.28 11.98 -12.59
C ILE A 6 -5.63 10.53 -12.28
N GLN A 7 -4.85 9.85 -11.43
CA GLN A 7 -5.13 8.48 -11.01
C GLN A 7 -6.48 8.35 -10.31
N LYS A 8 -6.76 9.26 -9.36
CA LYS A 8 -8.04 9.28 -8.64
C LYS A 8 -9.21 9.54 -9.58
N LEU A 9 -9.07 10.50 -10.50
CA LEU A 9 -10.10 10.82 -11.48
C LEU A 9 -10.37 9.62 -12.40
N ALA A 10 -9.32 9.00 -12.93
CA ALA A 10 -9.44 7.84 -13.80
C ALA A 10 -10.15 6.66 -13.11
N LEU A 11 -9.77 6.37 -11.86
CA LEU A 11 -10.40 5.31 -11.07
C LEU A 11 -11.87 5.63 -10.76
N TYR A 12 -12.17 6.86 -10.36
CA TYR A 12 -13.54 7.27 -10.07
C TYR A 12 -14.45 7.20 -11.31
N THR A 13 -13.99 7.72 -12.45
CA THR A 13 -14.75 7.64 -13.70
C THR A 13 -14.96 6.19 -14.13
N LYS A 14 -13.95 5.33 -13.95
CA LYS A 14 -14.06 3.90 -14.24
C LYS A 14 -15.09 3.21 -13.33
N GLU A 15 -15.07 3.48 -12.03
CA GLU A 15 -16.02 2.91 -11.06
C GLU A 15 -17.47 3.33 -11.35
N VAL A 16 -17.69 4.58 -11.79
CA VAL A 16 -19.01 5.05 -12.24
C VAL A 16 -19.45 4.31 -13.50
N GLN A 17 -18.56 4.14 -14.48
CA GLN A 17 -18.88 3.42 -15.72
C GLN A 17 -19.13 1.93 -15.49
N ASP A 18 -18.37 1.29 -14.60
CA ASP A 18 -18.62 -0.10 -14.17
C ASP A 18 -19.99 -0.22 -13.52
N THR A 19 -20.37 0.72 -12.66
CA THR A 19 -21.69 0.75 -12.01
C THR A 19 -22.81 0.80 -13.05
N VAL A 20 -22.67 1.65 -14.07
CA VAL A 20 -23.62 1.70 -15.19
C VAL A 20 -23.62 0.38 -15.94
N LEU A 21 -22.44 -0.13 -16.35
CA LEU A 21 -22.32 -1.37 -17.10
C LEU A 21 -22.99 -2.56 -16.39
N PHE A 22 -22.64 -2.81 -15.14
CA PHE A 22 -23.21 -3.92 -14.36
C PHE A 22 -24.68 -3.66 -13.99
N GLY A 23 -25.08 -2.42 -13.79
CA GLY A 23 -26.49 -2.06 -13.64
C GLY A 23 -27.30 -2.47 -14.88
N LEU A 24 -26.77 -2.20 -16.08
CA LEU A 24 -27.41 -2.62 -17.32
C LEU A 24 -27.40 -4.14 -17.51
N MET A 25 -26.32 -4.83 -17.11
CA MET A 25 -26.23 -6.29 -17.16
C MET A 25 -27.17 -7.00 -16.18
N SER A 26 -27.76 -6.28 -15.22
CA SER A 26 -28.71 -6.88 -14.26
C SER A 26 -30.03 -7.30 -14.90
N ASP A 27 -30.36 -6.73 -16.06
CA ASP A 27 -31.55 -7.07 -16.84
C ASP A 27 -31.14 -7.30 -18.31
N SER A 28 -31.44 -8.50 -18.81
CA SER A 28 -31.06 -8.91 -20.16
C SER A 28 -31.74 -8.08 -21.27
N GLN A 29 -32.94 -7.55 -21.02
CA GLN A 29 -33.65 -6.69 -21.98
C GLN A 29 -33.01 -5.31 -22.06
N LEU A 30 -32.67 -4.73 -20.92
CA LEU A 30 -31.92 -3.46 -20.84
C LEU A 30 -30.54 -3.59 -21.47
N PHE A 31 -29.81 -4.68 -21.16
CA PHE A 31 -28.50 -4.94 -21.74
C PHE A 31 -28.58 -5.10 -23.26
N SER A 32 -29.56 -5.83 -23.78
CA SER A 32 -29.78 -6.02 -25.23
C SER A 32 -30.13 -4.69 -25.92
N ALA A 33 -31.07 -3.92 -25.36
CA ALA A 33 -31.48 -2.63 -25.91
C ALA A 33 -30.34 -1.61 -25.96
N LEU A 34 -29.45 -1.60 -24.97
CA LEU A 34 -28.27 -0.74 -24.96
C LEU A 34 -27.10 -1.29 -25.78
N SER A 35 -27.00 -2.60 -25.99
CA SER A 35 -26.01 -3.19 -26.90
C SER A 35 -26.25 -2.78 -28.36
N ALA A 36 -27.48 -2.42 -28.69
CA ALA A 36 -27.85 -1.80 -29.97
C ALA A 36 -27.67 -0.26 -29.99
N SER A 37 -27.25 0.36 -28.88
CA SER A 37 -27.11 1.81 -28.76
C SER A 37 -25.67 2.29 -28.98
N PRO A 38 -25.45 3.41 -29.70
CA PRO A 38 -24.13 4.05 -29.84
C PRO A 38 -23.45 4.40 -28.52
N ILE A 39 -24.23 4.59 -27.44
CA ILE A 39 -23.71 4.95 -26.12
C ILE A 39 -22.78 3.84 -25.59
N LEU A 40 -23.14 2.57 -25.76
CA LEU A 40 -22.32 1.46 -25.30
C LEU A 40 -21.01 1.36 -26.08
N TYR A 41 -21.03 1.69 -27.38
CA TYR A 41 -19.83 1.72 -28.24
C TYR A 41 -18.83 2.79 -27.86
N THR A 42 -19.27 3.85 -27.19
CA THR A 42 -18.38 4.89 -26.66
C THR A 42 -17.93 4.60 -25.23
N MET A 43 -18.80 3.98 -24.42
CA MET A 43 -18.51 3.68 -23.02
C MET A 43 -17.47 2.57 -22.86
N LEU A 44 -17.58 1.46 -23.61
CA LEU A 44 -16.69 0.31 -23.46
C LEU A 44 -15.22 0.64 -23.80
N PRO A 45 -14.89 1.28 -24.94
CA PRO A 45 -13.51 1.68 -25.23
C PRO A 45 -12.96 2.65 -24.21
N PHE A 46 -13.80 3.54 -23.67
CA PHE A 46 -13.37 4.50 -22.66
C PHE A 46 -12.93 3.83 -21.36
N ILE A 47 -13.62 2.78 -20.91
CA ILE A 47 -13.17 1.95 -19.77
C ILE A 47 -11.77 1.36 -20.06
N GLY A 48 -11.54 0.86 -21.28
CA GLY A 48 -10.24 0.37 -21.72
C GLY A 48 -9.13 1.43 -21.68
N ILE A 49 -9.44 2.67 -22.11
CA ILE A 49 -8.52 3.81 -22.00
C ILE A 49 -8.19 4.10 -20.54
N LEU A 50 -9.18 4.16 -19.65
CA LEU A 50 -8.97 4.43 -18.22
C LEU A 50 -8.09 3.37 -17.57
N MET A 51 -8.25 2.10 -17.95
CA MET A 51 -7.38 1.01 -17.48
C MET A 51 -5.95 1.16 -18.01
N THR A 52 -5.78 1.56 -19.27
CA THR A 52 -4.48 1.82 -19.87
C THR A 52 -3.76 2.99 -19.20
N ILE A 53 -4.47 4.09 -18.94
CA ILE A 53 -3.95 5.23 -18.17
C ILE A 53 -3.51 4.77 -16.77
N THR A 54 -4.30 3.93 -16.11
CA THR A 54 -3.94 3.39 -14.79
C THR A 54 -2.67 2.53 -14.85
N ALA A 55 -2.51 1.70 -15.88
CA ALA A 55 -1.29 0.92 -16.10
C ALA A 55 -0.05 1.80 -16.35
N ILE A 56 -0.19 2.87 -17.15
CA ILE A 56 0.88 3.85 -17.37
C ILE A 56 1.27 4.54 -16.07
N ILE A 57 0.30 4.95 -15.25
CA ILE A 57 0.55 5.57 -13.93
C ILE A 57 1.27 4.60 -12.99
N ASN A 58 0.85 3.33 -12.95
CA ASN A 58 1.52 2.31 -12.16
C ASN A 58 2.97 2.08 -12.65
N GLY A 59 3.21 2.10 -13.95
CA GLY A 59 4.56 2.04 -14.54
C GLY A 59 5.41 3.26 -14.17
N TYR A 60 4.83 4.46 -14.19
CA TYR A 60 5.49 5.67 -13.72
C TYR A 60 5.88 5.58 -12.23
N HIS A 61 4.98 5.06 -11.39
CA HIS A 61 5.27 4.84 -9.97
C HIS A 61 6.40 3.84 -9.75
N LEU A 62 6.41 2.72 -10.48
CA LEU A 62 7.50 1.74 -10.44
C LEU A 62 8.84 2.35 -10.92
N ALA A 63 8.81 3.15 -11.99
CA ALA A 63 10.01 3.79 -12.53
C ALA A 63 10.64 4.79 -11.54
N LYS A 64 9.80 5.51 -10.79
CA LYS A 64 10.23 6.54 -9.82
C LYS A 64 10.47 6.01 -8.41
N ALA A 65 10.08 4.78 -8.10
CA ALA A 65 10.21 4.24 -6.77
C ALA A 65 11.69 4.03 -6.39
N SER A 66 12.04 4.44 -5.17
CA SER A 66 13.38 4.21 -4.61
C SER A 66 13.65 2.74 -4.34
N ASN A 67 12.62 1.97 -4.01
CA ASN A 67 12.68 0.53 -3.83
C ASN A 67 11.65 -0.14 -4.74
N LYS A 68 12.13 -0.90 -5.74
CA LYS A 68 11.31 -1.64 -6.70
C LYS A 68 11.01 -3.04 -6.14
N ASN A 69 10.18 -3.07 -5.11
CA ASN A 69 9.81 -4.30 -4.41
C ASN A 69 8.80 -5.14 -5.22
N PHE A 70 8.56 -6.36 -4.75
CA PHE A 70 7.60 -7.32 -5.32
C PHE A 70 6.23 -6.67 -5.51
N ASP A 71 5.73 -5.93 -4.53
CA ASP A 71 4.40 -5.33 -4.59
C ASP A 71 4.23 -4.38 -5.79
N GLN A 72 5.23 -3.53 -6.03
CA GLN A 72 5.18 -2.58 -7.15
C GLN A 72 5.31 -3.29 -8.49
N TRP A 73 6.21 -4.28 -8.59
CA TRP A 73 6.36 -5.07 -9.80
C TRP A 73 5.11 -5.88 -10.11
N PHE A 74 4.57 -6.56 -9.11
CA PHE A 74 3.39 -7.40 -9.26
C PHE A 74 2.16 -6.56 -9.60
N ASN A 75 1.96 -5.42 -8.92
CA ASN A 75 0.90 -4.47 -9.26
C ASN A 75 1.04 -3.94 -10.69
N PHE A 76 2.27 -3.62 -11.15
CA PHE A 76 2.49 -3.17 -12.52
C PHE A 76 2.18 -4.27 -13.55
N ILE A 77 2.74 -5.47 -13.39
CA ILE A 77 2.56 -6.59 -14.32
C ILE A 77 1.07 -6.97 -14.41
N THR A 78 0.39 -7.11 -13.28
CA THR A 78 -1.06 -7.36 -13.24
C THR A 78 -1.82 -6.23 -13.91
N SER A 79 -1.50 -4.96 -13.61
CA SER A 79 -2.20 -3.81 -14.21
C SER A 79 -2.05 -3.76 -15.73
N VAL A 80 -0.87 -4.08 -16.27
CA VAL A 80 -0.63 -4.16 -17.72
C VAL A 80 -1.40 -5.34 -18.32
N GLY A 81 -1.32 -6.52 -17.71
CA GLY A 81 -2.05 -7.70 -18.17
C GLY A 81 -3.56 -7.48 -18.20
N CYS A 82 -4.13 -6.90 -17.14
CA CYS A 82 -5.54 -6.53 -17.08
C CYS A 82 -5.89 -5.49 -18.15
N ALA A 83 -5.06 -4.45 -18.34
CA ALA A 83 -5.32 -3.44 -19.35
C ALA A 83 -5.32 -4.02 -20.77
N ILE A 84 -4.40 -4.93 -21.09
CA ILE A 84 -4.36 -5.60 -22.40
C ILE A 84 -5.62 -6.45 -22.60
N LEU A 85 -5.93 -7.34 -21.66
CA LEU A 85 -7.09 -8.24 -21.77
C LEU A 85 -8.41 -7.46 -21.82
N ALA A 86 -8.59 -6.47 -20.94
CA ALA A 86 -9.76 -5.61 -20.96
C ALA A 86 -9.85 -4.79 -22.26
N SER A 87 -8.73 -4.28 -22.78
CA SER A 87 -8.74 -3.53 -24.04
C SER A 87 -9.12 -4.43 -25.22
N ILE A 88 -8.54 -5.63 -25.34
CA ILE A 88 -8.93 -6.60 -26.38
C ILE A 88 -10.42 -6.89 -26.29
N SER A 89 -10.94 -7.11 -25.09
CA SER A 89 -12.37 -7.34 -24.88
C SER A 89 -13.23 -6.15 -25.31
N LEU A 90 -12.98 -4.97 -24.74
CA LEU A 90 -13.85 -3.80 -24.83
C LEU A 90 -13.76 -3.12 -26.20
N TYR A 91 -12.56 -2.97 -26.76
CA TYR A 91 -12.39 -2.48 -28.14
C TYR A 91 -12.84 -3.52 -29.16
N GLY A 92 -12.52 -4.80 -28.92
CA GLY A 92 -12.97 -5.88 -29.78
C GLY A 92 -14.49 -5.92 -29.87
N ALA A 93 -15.20 -5.78 -28.74
CA ALA A 93 -16.66 -5.71 -28.69
C ALA A 93 -17.21 -4.49 -29.43
N ALA A 94 -16.60 -3.32 -29.29
CA ALA A 94 -17.01 -2.12 -30.03
C ALA A 94 -16.81 -2.27 -31.55
N LEU A 95 -15.67 -2.83 -31.99
CA LEU A 95 -15.41 -3.10 -33.40
C LEU A 95 -16.36 -4.18 -33.95
N ALA A 96 -16.64 -5.24 -33.17
CA ALA A 96 -17.61 -6.27 -33.55
C ALA A 96 -18.98 -5.68 -33.84
N ALA A 97 -19.44 -4.77 -32.98
CA ALA A 97 -20.71 -4.11 -33.16
C ALA A 97 -20.74 -3.17 -34.38
N ILE A 98 -19.64 -2.46 -34.68
CA ILE A 98 -19.54 -1.56 -35.85
C ILE A 98 -19.57 -2.35 -37.16
N TYR A 99 -18.87 -3.48 -37.21
CA TYR A 99 -18.70 -4.29 -38.43
C TYR A 99 -19.70 -5.46 -38.52
N ASP A 100 -20.70 -5.49 -37.65
CA ASP A 100 -21.77 -6.49 -37.60
C ASP A 100 -21.26 -7.95 -37.56
N PHE A 101 -20.22 -8.20 -36.74
CA PHE A 101 -19.72 -9.55 -36.47
C PHE A 101 -19.76 -9.89 -34.98
N THR A 102 -19.88 -11.17 -34.66
CA THR A 102 -19.93 -11.64 -33.27
C THR A 102 -18.51 -11.88 -32.73
N PHE A 103 -18.06 -11.07 -31.77
CA PHE A 103 -16.78 -11.30 -31.08
C PHE A 103 -16.92 -12.26 -29.89
N VAL A 104 -17.01 -13.56 -30.18
CA VAL A 104 -17.23 -14.63 -29.17
C VAL A 104 -16.13 -14.68 -28.10
N ALA A 105 -14.89 -14.28 -28.44
CA ALA A 105 -13.77 -14.27 -27.50
C ALA A 105 -13.82 -13.09 -26.51
N GLY A 106 -14.60 -12.04 -26.79
CA GLY A 106 -14.64 -10.81 -25.98
C GLY A 106 -14.92 -11.07 -24.49
N PRO A 107 -16.00 -11.79 -24.14
CA PRO A 107 -16.29 -12.14 -22.75
C PRO A 107 -15.19 -12.93 -22.06
N TRP A 108 -14.46 -13.81 -22.78
CA TRP A 108 -13.33 -14.56 -22.23
C TRP A 108 -12.15 -13.68 -21.86
N PHE A 109 -11.85 -12.67 -22.69
CA PHE A 109 -10.81 -11.69 -22.36
C PHE A 109 -11.20 -10.83 -21.15
N PHE A 110 -12.47 -10.44 -21.02
CA PHE A 110 -12.94 -9.69 -19.85
C PHE A 110 -12.92 -10.53 -18.57
N PHE A 111 -13.33 -11.80 -18.67
CA PHE A 111 -13.19 -12.79 -17.61
C PHE A 111 -11.72 -12.94 -17.20
N GLY A 112 -10.81 -13.14 -18.16
CA GLY A 112 -9.38 -13.28 -17.91
C GLY A 112 -8.77 -12.06 -17.21
N SER A 113 -9.15 -10.85 -17.62
CA SER A 113 -8.75 -9.61 -16.94
C SER A 113 -9.21 -9.60 -15.48
N SER A 114 -10.47 -9.93 -15.23
CA SER A 114 -11.06 -9.95 -13.89
C SER A 114 -10.45 -11.04 -13.01
N ALA A 115 -10.18 -12.22 -13.58
CA ALA A 115 -9.52 -13.33 -12.91
C ALA A 115 -8.06 -13.00 -12.54
N LEU A 116 -7.32 -12.32 -13.43
CA LEU A 116 -5.97 -11.86 -13.15
C LEU A 116 -5.96 -10.83 -12.01
N ALA A 117 -6.90 -9.88 -12.02
CA ALA A 117 -7.07 -8.93 -10.92
C ALA A 117 -7.41 -9.66 -9.60
N PHE A 118 -8.28 -10.68 -9.64
CA PHE A 118 -8.66 -11.47 -8.46
C PHE A 118 -7.45 -12.21 -7.87
N MET A 119 -6.63 -12.83 -8.73
CA MET A 119 -5.40 -13.48 -8.34
C MET A 119 -4.44 -12.50 -7.65
N HIS A 120 -4.27 -11.31 -8.22
CA HIS A 120 -3.46 -10.27 -7.61
C HIS A 120 -3.95 -9.87 -6.21
N GLN A 121 -5.26 -9.63 -6.05
CA GLN A 121 -5.82 -9.30 -4.74
C GLN A 121 -5.68 -10.45 -3.74
N SER A 122 -5.78 -11.70 -4.19
CA SER A 122 -5.61 -12.90 -3.35
C SER A 122 -4.18 -13.01 -2.82
N VAL A 123 -3.18 -12.78 -3.68
CA VAL A 123 -1.76 -12.76 -3.27
C VAL A 123 -1.51 -11.62 -2.29
N MET A 124 -2.00 -10.41 -2.60
CA MET A 124 -1.83 -9.25 -1.72
C MET A 124 -2.56 -9.41 -0.37
N PHE A 125 -3.71 -10.09 -0.35
CA PHE A 125 -4.39 -10.47 0.88
C PHE A 125 -3.52 -11.38 1.74
N GLY A 126 -3.00 -12.47 1.17
CA GLY A 126 -2.12 -13.40 1.86
C GLY A 126 -0.84 -12.73 2.37
N LEU A 127 -0.20 -11.90 1.55
CA LEU A 127 0.99 -11.14 1.94
C LEU A 127 0.71 -10.17 3.08
N ASN A 128 -0.39 -9.42 3.03
CA ASN A 128 -0.73 -8.49 4.11
C ASN A 128 -1.10 -9.21 5.41
N LEU A 129 -1.75 -10.37 5.35
CA LEU A 129 -1.96 -11.19 6.54
C LEU A 129 -0.64 -11.70 7.13
N TYR A 130 0.27 -12.19 6.28
CA TYR A 130 1.58 -12.65 6.71
C TYR A 130 2.41 -11.51 7.33
N ARG A 131 2.40 -10.32 6.71
CA ARG A 131 3.04 -9.10 7.27
C ARG A 131 2.43 -8.68 8.59
N ALA A 132 1.10 -8.76 8.72
CA ALA A 132 0.41 -8.47 9.98
C ALA A 132 0.77 -9.49 11.08
N TYR A 133 0.96 -10.76 10.72
CA TYR A 133 1.41 -11.81 11.62
C TYR A 133 2.85 -11.60 12.08
N GLU A 134 3.76 -11.22 11.18
CA GLU A 134 5.16 -10.94 11.55
C GLU A 134 5.30 -9.64 12.36
N SER A 135 4.43 -8.66 12.15
CA SER A 135 4.48 -7.36 12.84
C SER A 135 4.17 -7.47 14.33
N LEU A 136 4.78 -6.60 15.14
CA LEU A 136 4.58 -6.58 16.60
C LEU A 136 3.09 -6.38 16.97
N SER A 137 2.60 -7.16 17.94
CA SER A 137 1.26 -7.01 18.51
C SER A 137 1.03 -5.61 19.05
N GLY A 138 -0.13 -5.01 18.75
CA GLY A 138 -0.43 -3.64 19.16
C GLY A 138 0.31 -2.54 18.39
N SER A 139 1.12 -2.86 17.37
CA SER A 139 1.77 -1.85 16.54
C SER A 139 0.84 -1.23 15.50
N ALA A 140 1.07 0.05 15.19
CA ALA A 140 0.38 0.74 14.09
C ALA A 140 0.66 0.08 12.73
N GLN A 141 1.85 -0.50 12.54
CA GLN A 141 2.24 -1.25 11.34
C GLN A 141 1.37 -2.51 11.16
N ARG A 142 1.19 -3.31 12.21
CA ARG A 142 0.28 -4.47 12.18
C ARG A 142 -1.13 -4.06 11.79
N MET A 143 -1.64 -2.99 12.40
CA MET A 143 -2.98 -2.48 12.10
C MET A 143 -3.11 -2.01 10.64
N HIS A 144 -2.09 -1.36 10.09
CA HIS A 144 -2.07 -0.98 8.69
C HIS A 144 -2.18 -2.18 7.75
N TYR A 145 -1.43 -3.26 8.02
CA TYR A 145 -1.52 -4.48 7.20
C TYR A 145 -2.85 -5.21 7.36
N VAL A 146 -3.46 -5.24 8.55
CA VAL A 146 -4.82 -5.77 8.74
C VAL A 146 -5.82 -4.98 7.91
N GLN A 147 -5.77 -3.65 7.95
CA GLN A 147 -6.64 -2.80 7.12
C GLN A 147 -6.42 -3.04 5.63
N ALA A 148 -5.17 -3.19 5.19
CA ALA A 148 -4.84 -3.49 3.80
C ALA A 148 -5.33 -4.88 3.37
N ALA A 149 -5.22 -5.90 4.24
CA ALA A 149 -5.78 -7.22 3.99
C ALA A 149 -7.30 -7.18 3.85
N LEU A 150 -8.01 -6.49 4.74
CA LEU A 150 -9.46 -6.33 4.64
C LEU A 150 -9.89 -5.60 3.36
N ASN A 151 -9.13 -4.59 2.94
CA ASN A 151 -9.36 -3.91 1.66
C ASN A 151 -9.17 -4.88 0.47
N ASN A 152 -8.13 -5.70 0.48
CA ASN A 152 -7.91 -6.71 -0.56
C ASN A 152 -9.04 -7.75 -0.58
N LEU A 153 -9.51 -8.20 0.59
CA LEU A 153 -10.64 -9.11 0.71
C LEU A 153 -11.93 -8.50 0.17
N PHE A 154 -12.18 -7.23 0.45
CA PHE A 154 -13.31 -6.49 -0.12
C PHE A 154 -13.23 -6.45 -1.66
N MET A 155 -12.04 -6.16 -2.20
CA MET A 155 -11.80 -6.15 -3.65
C MET A 155 -11.94 -7.54 -4.27
N MET A 156 -11.55 -8.62 -3.58
CA MET A 156 -11.82 -10.00 -4.00
C MET A 156 -13.31 -10.27 -4.09
N GLY A 157 -14.11 -9.80 -3.13
CA GLY A 157 -15.58 -9.90 -3.14
C GLY A 157 -16.19 -9.19 -4.36
N LEU A 158 -15.79 -7.94 -4.61
CA LEU A 158 -16.18 -7.18 -5.81
C LEU A 158 -15.82 -7.93 -7.10
N LEU A 159 -14.58 -8.41 -7.22
CA LEU A 159 -14.11 -9.12 -8.41
C LEU A 159 -14.81 -10.47 -8.61
N THR A 160 -15.16 -11.16 -7.52
CA THR A 160 -15.99 -12.38 -7.59
C THR A 160 -17.35 -12.05 -8.18
N ALA A 161 -17.97 -10.94 -7.76
CA ALA A 161 -19.23 -10.50 -8.31
C ALA A 161 -19.13 -10.14 -9.80
N VAL A 162 -18.07 -9.44 -10.21
CA VAL A 162 -17.78 -9.15 -11.62
C VAL A 162 -17.60 -10.44 -12.43
N ILE A 163 -16.77 -11.37 -11.95
CA ILE A 163 -16.53 -12.66 -12.61
C ILE A 163 -17.84 -13.44 -12.76
N GLY A 164 -18.66 -13.48 -11.71
CA GLY A 164 -19.99 -14.10 -11.74
C GLY A 164 -20.90 -13.46 -12.79
N ALA A 165 -20.97 -12.13 -12.82
CA ALA A 165 -21.77 -11.40 -13.79
C ALA A 165 -21.32 -11.70 -15.24
N VAL A 166 -20.02 -11.65 -15.51
CA VAL A 166 -19.48 -11.99 -16.84
C VAL A 166 -19.79 -13.44 -17.22
N THR A 167 -19.63 -14.36 -16.27
CA THR A 167 -19.87 -15.80 -16.50
C THR A 167 -21.33 -16.07 -16.85
N PHE A 168 -22.27 -15.57 -16.05
CA PHE A 168 -23.68 -15.92 -16.18
C PHE A 168 -24.48 -14.98 -17.10
N VAL A 169 -23.99 -13.77 -17.40
CA VAL A 169 -24.66 -12.84 -18.32
C VAL A 169 -24.04 -12.89 -19.72
N MET A 170 -22.72 -13.05 -19.84
CA MET A 170 -22.05 -13.00 -21.16
C MET A 170 -21.65 -14.37 -21.69
N LEU A 171 -21.06 -15.25 -20.87
CA LEU A 171 -20.55 -16.55 -21.33
C LEU A 171 -21.65 -17.62 -21.37
N PHE A 172 -22.51 -17.66 -20.35
CA PHE A 172 -23.54 -18.69 -20.17
C PHE A 172 -24.92 -18.09 -19.86
N PRO A 173 -25.45 -17.16 -20.69
CA PRO A 173 -26.73 -16.48 -20.45
C PRO A 173 -27.92 -17.43 -20.29
N ALA A 174 -27.88 -18.61 -20.93
CA ALA A 174 -28.96 -19.59 -20.89
C ALA A 174 -28.92 -20.52 -19.65
N VAL A 175 -27.82 -20.56 -18.90
CA VAL A 175 -27.62 -21.55 -17.83
C VAL A 175 -28.29 -21.10 -16.53
N ALA A 176 -28.09 -19.83 -16.14
CA ALA A 176 -28.67 -19.29 -14.91
C ALA A 176 -28.78 -17.75 -14.97
N PRO A 177 -29.70 -17.19 -15.78
CA PRO A 177 -29.81 -15.75 -15.99
C PRO A 177 -30.07 -14.98 -14.68
N ALA A 178 -30.86 -15.53 -13.76
CA ALA A 178 -31.11 -14.94 -12.44
C ALA A 178 -29.82 -14.82 -11.59
N LEU A 179 -28.90 -15.79 -11.68
CA LEU A 179 -27.61 -15.69 -11.00
C LEU A 179 -26.76 -14.56 -11.60
N GLY A 180 -26.80 -14.40 -12.92
CA GLY A 180 -26.15 -13.27 -13.61
C GLY A 180 -26.64 -11.93 -13.09
N SER A 181 -27.95 -11.74 -12.97
CA SER A 181 -28.55 -10.53 -12.38
C SER A 181 -28.12 -10.29 -10.94
N VAL A 182 -28.13 -11.33 -10.10
CA VAL A 182 -27.70 -11.25 -8.69
C VAL A 182 -26.25 -10.81 -8.60
N PHE A 183 -25.35 -11.42 -9.38
CA PHE A 183 -23.94 -11.05 -9.39
C PHE A 183 -23.71 -9.63 -9.92
N ALA A 184 -24.44 -9.21 -10.96
CA ALA A 184 -24.36 -7.87 -11.51
C ALA A 184 -24.81 -6.81 -10.49
N LEU A 185 -25.95 -7.01 -9.82
CA LEU A 185 -26.41 -6.14 -8.73
C LEU A 185 -25.46 -6.14 -7.53
N THR A 186 -24.86 -7.28 -7.22
CA THR A 186 -23.84 -7.37 -6.17
C THR A 186 -22.62 -6.53 -6.56
N ALA A 187 -22.12 -6.62 -7.80
CA ALA A 187 -21.01 -5.81 -8.27
C ALA A 187 -21.32 -4.30 -8.19
N VAL A 188 -22.54 -3.89 -8.55
CA VAL A 188 -23.03 -2.52 -8.36
C VAL A 188 -22.98 -2.11 -6.89
N ALA A 189 -23.53 -2.92 -5.98
CA ALA A 189 -23.57 -2.61 -4.56
C ALA A 189 -22.16 -2.46 -3.96
N PHE A 190 -21.24 -3.37 -4.28
CA PHE A 190 -19.84 -3.28 -3.83
C PHE A 190 -19.13 -2.04 -4.42
N THR A 191 -19.36 -1.70 -5.69
CA THR A 191 -18.75 -0.52 -6.32
C THR A 191 -19.25 0.77 -5.68
N LEU A 192 -20.56 0.87 -5.44
CA LEU A 192 -21.16 2.01 -4.74
C LEU A 192 -20.66 2.11 -3.30
N LEU A 193 -20.45 0.99 -2.61
CA LEU A 193 -19.90 0.98 -1.26
C LEU A 193 -18.44 1.45 -1.23
N ASP A 194 -17.62 1.10 -2.24
CA ASP A 194 -16.25 1.62 -2.38
C ASP A 194 -16.25 3.14 -2.63
N ILE A 195 -17.10 3.60 -3.56
CA ILE A 195 -17.28 5.04 -3.82
C ILE A 195 -17.70 5.76 -2.54
N ALA A 196 -18.73 5.26 -1.85
CA ALA A 196 -19.22 5.82 -0.60
C ALA A 196 -18.09 5.87 0.44
N TRP A 197 -17.36 4.77 0.62
CA TRP A 197 -16.21 4.72 1.52
C TRP A 197 -15.18 5.80 1.19
N ARG A 198 -14.90 6.08 -0.08
CA ARG A 198 -13.94 7.14 -0.46
C ARG A 198 -14.45 8.54 -0.16
N VAL A 199 -15.75 8.80 -0.38
CA VAL A 199 -16.38 10.12 -0.24
C VAL A 199 -16.74 10.48 1.21
N ILE A 200 -17.02 9.48 2.06
CA ILE A 200 -17.43 9.70 3.45
C ILE A 200 -16.37 10.53 4.24
N PRO A 201 -16.80 11.46 5.11
CA PRO A 201 -15.91 12.30 5.93
C PRO A 201 -14.96 11.48 6.82
N HIS A 202 -13.79 12.06 7.13
CA HIS A 202 -12.77 11.40 7.94
C HIS A 202 -13.28 10.96 9.33
N ASN A 203 -14.10 11.80 9.97
CA ASN A 203 -14.65 11.50 11.30
C ASN A 203 -15.51 10.22 11.31
N TRP A 204 -16.28 10.00 10.23
CA TRP A 204 -17.10 8.81 10.08
C TRP A 204 -16.24 7.57 9.80
N LYS A 205 -15.18 7.71 8.99
CA LYS A 205 -14.20 6.63 8.79
C LYS A 205 -13.54 6.23 10.11
N LEU A 206 -13.19 7.20 10.95
CA LEU A 206 -12.62 6.93 12.28
C LEU A 206 -13.64 6.20 13.18
N PHE A 207 -14.90 6.64 13.17
CA PHE A 207 -15.97 5.96 13.91
C PHE A 207 -16.14 4.49 13.49
N ILE A 208 -16.25 4.24 12.17
CA ILE A 208 -16.40 2.87 11.63
C ILE A 208 -15.15 2.02 11.95
N LYS A 209 -13.95 2.59 11.80
CA LYS A 209 -12.72 1.90 12.20
C LYS A 209 -12.70 1.59 13.70
N GLY A 210 -13.20 2.50 14.54
CA GLY A 210 -13.34 2.29 15.98
C GLY A 210 -14.29 1.13 16.30
N LEU A 211 -15.46 1.09 15.66
CA LEU A 211 -16.45 0.01 15.82
C LEU A 211 -15.89 -1.38 15.46
N LEU A 212 -15.05 -1.44 14.41
CA LEU A 212 -14.45 -2.68 13.92
C LEU A 212 -13.14 -3.05 14.64
N PHE A 213 -12.75 -2.31 15.70
CA PHE A 213 -11.44 -2.44 16.36
C PHE A 213 -10.25 -2.31 15.39
N LEU A 214 -10.45 -1.56 14.30
CA LEU A 214 -9.45 -1.21 13.30
C LEU A 214 -8.86 0.18 13.53
N GLY A 215 -9.21 0.84 14.64
CA GLY A 215 -8.60 2.11 15.04
C GLY A 215 -7.08 1.97 15.14
N LYS A 216 -6.34 3.07 14.96
CA LYS A 216 -4.94 3.05 15.41
C LYS A 216 -4.98 2.67 16.89
N PRO A 217 -4.15 1.73 17.35
CA PRO A 217 -4.02 1.51 18.79
C PRO A 217 -3.76 2.88 19.40
N GLU A 218 -4.52 3.24 20.44
CA GLU A 218 -4.11 4.31 21.35
C GLU A 218 -2.65 4.02 21.73
N SER A 219 -1.85 5.05 21.99
CA SER A 219 -0.41 4.99 22.22
C SER A 219 -0.02 4.23 23.51
N THR A 220 -0.59 3.06 23.69
CA THR A 220 -0.33 2.00 24.64
C THR A 220 0.26 0.83 23.84
N LEU A 221 1.40 1.05 23.20
CA LEU A 221 2.47 0.11 23.51
C LEU A 221 2.51 0.09 25.04
N PRO A 222 2.33 -1.08 25.71
CA PRO A 222 2.29 -1.12 27.16
C PRO A 222 3.44 -0.26 27.67
N GLN A 223 3.15 0.75 28.48
CA GLN A 223 4.19 1.59 29.09
C GLN A 223 5.23 0.75 29.86
N ALA A 224 4.94 -0.54 30.09
CA ALA A 224 5.86 -1.57 30.54
C ALA A 224 7.04 -1.86 29.58
N GLU A 225 6.89 -1.73 28.27
CA GLU A 225 7.97 -1.95 27.28
C GLU A 225 8.81 -0.69 27.00
N VAL A 226 8.28 0.50 27.30
CA VAL A 226 8.94 1.81 27.06
C VAL A 226 9.76 2.27 28.27
N ALA A 227 9.51 1.72 29.46
CA ALA A 227 10.28 2.03 30.67
C ALA A 227 11.68 1.39 30.67
N ASN A 228 11.84 0.24 30.00
CA ASN A 228 13.08 -0.53 29.97
C ASN A 228 13.60 -0.68 28.53
N ALA A 229 14.24 0.37 28.01
CA ALA A 229 15.04 0.31 26.78
C ALA A 229 15.95 -0.94 26.68
N PRO A 230 16.58 -1.44 27.76
CA PRO A 230 17.33 -2.71 27.70
C PRO A 230 16.46 -3.99 27.64
N GLU A 231 15.22 -4.00 28.13
CA GLU A 231 14.34 -5.18 28.04
C GLU A 231 13.65 -5.32 26.69
N LEU A 232 13.40 -4.24 25.96
CA LEU A 232 12.93 -4.31 24.57
C LEU A 232 13.99 -4.97 23.68
N VAL A 233 15.27 -4.69 23.95
CA VAL A 233 16.42 -5.32 23.29
C VAL A 233 16.54 -6.81 23.71
N SER A 234 16.24 -7.16 24.97
CA SER A 234 16.31 -8.54 25.48
C SER A 234 15.11 -9.45 25.10
N THR A 235 13.91 -8.89 24.92
CA THR A 235 12.75 -9.60 24.33
C THR A 235 12.90 -9.79 22.81
N LEU A 236 13.70 -8.92 22.16
CA LEU A 236 14.28 -9.20 20.85
C LEU A 236 15.35 -10.32 20.93
N ASP A 237 16.15 -10.44 22.00
CA ASP A 237 17.15 -11.53 22.19
C ASP A 237 16.56 -12.93 22.37
N SER A 238 15.48 -13.09 23.14
CA SER A 238 14.86 -14.42 23.37
C SER A 238 14.21 -15.00 22.09
N ASN A 239 13.84 -14.11 21.17
CA ASN A 239 13.29 -14.46 19.87
C ASN A 239 14.40 -14.64 18.82
N VAL A 240 15.41 -13.78 18.76
CA VAL A 240 16.52 -13.88 17.78
C VAL A 240 17.34 -15.18 17.94
N ASN A 241 17.53 -15.66 19.17
CA ASN A 241 18.28 -16.91 19.42
C ASN A 241 17.51 -18.18 19.03
N ASN A 242 16.17 -18.14 18.93
CA ASN A 242 15.36 -19.24 18.38
C ASN A 242 15.06 -19.07 16.87
N GLU A 243 15.30 -17.88 16.31
CA GLU A 243 14.91 -17.50 14.94
C GLU A 243 16.01 -17.67 13.89
N ALA A 244 17.21 -18.10 14.29
CA ALA A 244 18.33 -18.38 13.38
C ALA A 244 18.03 -19.48 12.33
N GLN A 245 16.90 -20.19 12.43
CA GLN A 245 16.54 -21.27 11.50
C GLN A 245 15.69 -20.84 10.30
N HIS A 246 15.12 -19.62 10.26
CA HIS A 246 14.33 -19.16 9.12
C HIS A 246 14.72 -17.75 8.68
N HIS A 247 15.19 -17.62 7.43
CA HIS A 247 15.38 -16.33 6.78
C HIS A 247 14.03 -15.63 6.66
N ARG A 248 13.77 -14.65 7.54
CA ARG A 248 12.55 -13.86 7.52
C ARG A 248 12.43 -13.04 6.25
N LEU A 249 11.21 -12.95 5.73
CA LEU A 249 10.91 -12.19 4.52
C LEU A 249 10.62 -10.71 4.83
N PHE A 250 10.09 -10.37 6.02
CA PHE A 250 9.74 -9.00 6.39
C PHE A 250 10.35 -8.53 7.72
N THR A 251 10.46 -7.22 7.85
CA THR A 251 11.04 -6.55 9.03
C THR A 251 9.99 -6.39 10.13
N ARG A 252 10.33 -6.81 11.35
CA ARG A 252 9.44 -6.86 12.53
C ARG A 252 9.13 -5.49 13.16
N PRO A 253 10.14 -4.63 13.47
CA PRO A 253 9.90 -3.39 14.22
C PRO A 253 9.86 -2.13 13.32
N ASP A 254 8.85 -1.28 13.50
CA ASP A 254 8.86 0.10 13.01
C ASP A 254 9.68 0.99 13.97
N TYR A 255 10.98 1.14 13.69
CA TYR A 255 11.88 1.97 14.50
C TYR A 255 11.41 3.44 14.59
N SER A 256 10.74 3.95 13.55
CA SER A 256 10.24 5.34 13.53
C SER A 256 9.06 5.53 14.47
N ALA A 257 8.18 4.53 14.59
CA ALA A 257 7.10 4.55 15.56
C ALA A 257 7.63 4.47 17.00
N ALA A 258 8.65 3.64 17.25
CA ALA A 258 9.25 3.50 18.58
C ALA A 258 9.86 4.83 19.08
N VAL A 259 10.66 5.52 18.25
CA VAL A 259 11.32 6.77 18.65
C VAL A 259 10.40 7.99 18.67
N ARG A 260 9.19 7.91 18.10
CA ARG A 260 8.24 9.03 18.04
C ARG A 260 7.80 9.47 19.44
N GLU A 261 7.51 8.52 20.31
CA GLU A 261 7.08 8.76 21.70
C GLU A 261 8.26 8.93 22.67
N MET A 262 9.49 8.63 22.25
CA MET A 262 10.69 8.77 23.08
C MET A 262 11.19 10.22 23.15
N THR A 263 11.82 10.57 24.28
CA THR A 263 12.64 11.79 24.38
C THR A 263 13.84 11.68 23.44
N LYS A 264 14.41 12.83 23.05
CA LYS A 264 15.51 12.88 22.08
C LYS A 264 16.75 12.09 22.55
N GLU A 265 17.07 12.14 23.83
CA GLU A 265 18.18 11.39 24.44
C GLU A 265 17.90 9.89 24.47
N LYS A 266 16.69 9.47 24.88
CA LYS A 266 16.29 8.05 24.90
C LYS A 266 16.21 7.47 23.50
N GLY A 267 15.70 8.24 22.53
CA GLY A 267 15.63 7.84 21.12
C GLY A 267 17.02 7.67 20.50
N LYS A 268 17.98 8.56 20.82
CA LYS A 268 19.37 8.44 20.38
C LYS A 268 20.03 7.18 20.95
N GLU A 269 19.92 6.95 22.26
CA GLU A 269 20.48 5.78 22.92
C GLU A 269 19.89 4.47 22.36
N TYR A 270 18.57 4.43 22.19
CA TYR A 270 17.89 3.29 21.58
C TYR A 270 18.40 2.97 20.17
N LEU A 271 18.47 3.98 19.30
CA LEU A 271 18.96 3.78 17.92
C LEU A 271 20.43 3.38 17.87
N HIS A 272 21.26 3.94 18.75
CA HIS A 272 22.68 3.58 18.85
C HIS A 272 22.85 2.08 19.19
N GLN A 273 22.14 1.59 20.21
CA GLN A 273 22.16 0.16 20.58
C GLN A 273 21.65 -0.74 19.44
N VAL A 274 20.59 -0.34 18.74
CA VAL A 274 20.07 -1.07 17.58
C VAL A 274 21.11 -1.13 16.45
N ILE A 275 21.78 -0.02 16.15
CA ILE A 275 22.77 0.08 15.07
C ILE A 275 23.99 -0.79 15.38
N ILE A 276 24.60 -0.64 16.55
CA ILE A 276 25.78 -1.42 16.96
C ILE A 276 25.48 -2.91 16.90
N ARG A 277 24.32 -3.34 17.42
CA ARG A 277 23.94 -4.75 17.42
C ARG A 277 23.75 -5.28 16.00
N LYS A 278 23.17 -4.50 15.09
CA LYS A 278 23.03 -4.91 13.69
C LYS A 278 24.36 -5.00 12.96
N ILE A 279 25.29 -4.08 13.23
CA ILE A 279 26.66 -4.16 12.71
C ILE A 279 27.30 -5.47 13.19
N ALA A 280 27.24 -5.77 14.49
CA ALA A 280 27.80 -7.00 15.05
C ALA A 280 27.22 -8.29 14.44
N VAL A 281 25.92 -8.31 14.11
CA VAL A 281 25.29 -9.45 13.41
C VAL A 281 25.78 -9.56 11.97
N LEU A 282 25.93 -8.45 11.25
CA LEU A 282 26.38 -8.42 9.86
C LEU A 282 27.89 -8.72 9.71
N ASP A 283 28.68 -8.40 10.73
CA ASP A 283 30.11 -8.72 10.81
C ASP A 283 30.38 -10.16 11.27
N ASN A 284 29.34 -10.92 11.62
CA ASN A 284 29.50 -12.31 12.04
C ASN A 284 30.03 -13.16 10.86
N PRO A 285 31.08 -13.99 11.07
CA PRO A 285 31.65 -14.85 10.02
C PRO A 285 30.66 -15.83 9.38
N SER A 286 29.56 -16.16 10.09
CA SER A 286 28.50 -17.04 9.60
C SER A 286 27.56 -16.37 8.58
N VAL A 287 27.58 -15.04 8.47
CA VAL A 287 26.79 -14.30 7.49
C VAL A 287 27.59 -14.14 6.20
N PRO A 288 27.00 -14.41 5.01
CA PRO A 288 27.69 -14.20 3.75
C PRO A 288 28.17 -12.75 3.58
N GLN A 289 29.49 -12.58 3.43
CA GLN A 289 30.14 -11.29 3.24
C GLN A 289 30.03 -10.82 1.79
N THR A 290 28.80 -10.50 1.40
CA THR A 290 28.48 -9.92 0.09
C THR A 290 28.70 -8.41 0.08
N ASP A 291 28.81 -7.81 -1.11
CA ASP A 291 28.86 -6.34 -1.25
C ASP A 291 27.64 -5.65 -0.62
N LYS A 292 26.48 -6.32 -0.61
CA LYS A 292 25.28 -5.84 0.06
C LYS A 292 25.45 -5.81 1.59
N THR A 293 26.09 -6.82 2.17
CA THR A 293 26.38 -6.88 3.61
C THR A 293 27.33 -5.75 4.00
N ARG A 294 28.41 -5.55 3.23
CA ARG A 294 29.37 -4.46 3.43
C ARG A 294 28.72 -3.07 3.35
N GLN A 295 27.95 -2.81 2.29
CA GLN A 295 27.25 -1.54 2.15
C GLN A 295 26.25 -1.28 3.29
N LYS A 296 25.61 -2.33 3.85
CA LYS A 296 24.72 -2.17 5.01
C LYS A 296 25.49 -1.75 6.26
N VAL A 297 26.63 -2.36 6.54
CA VAL A 297 27.50 -1.99 7.66
C VAL A 297 27.98 -0.55 7.50
N ASP A 298 28.54 -0.21 6.34
CA ASP A 298 29.03 1.15 6.06
C ASP A 298 27.92 2.20 6.21
N CYS A 299 26.73 1.92 5.68
CA CYS A 299 25.59 2.82 5.79
C CYS A 299 25.13 2.99 7.25
N LEU A 300 25.10 1.90 8.03
CA LEU A 300 24.75 1.94 9.45
C LEU A 300 25.76 2.78 10.25
N SER A 301 27.06 2.63 9.99
CA SER A 301 28.11 3.44 10.63
C SER A 301 28.06 4.92 10.22
N VAL A 302 27.58 5.25 9.02
CA VAL A 302 27.33 6.65 8.63
C VAL A 302 26.12 7.21 9.39
N ILE A 303 25.04 6.44 9.53
CA ILE A 303 23.84 6.85 10.28
C ILE A 303 24.17 7.07 11.76
N GLU A 304 24.96 6.19 12.37
CA GLU A 304 25.42 6.31 13.75
C GLU A 304 26.20 7.61 13.97
N ARG A 305 27.22 7.89 13.16
CA ARG A 305 28.01 9.13 13.27
C ARG A 305 27.15 10.38 13.07
N ALA A 306 26.16 10.31 12.19
CA ALA A 306 25.22 11.41 11.98
C ALA A 306 24.27 11.60 13.19
N LEU A 307 23.85 10.53 13.86
CA LEU A 307 23.10 10.58 15.13
C LEU A 307 23.93 11.19 16.25
N GLU A 308 25.23 10.92 16.31
CA GLU A 308 26.14 11.49 17.30
C GLU A 308 26.37 12.98 17.09
N SER A 309 26.67 13.36 15.85
CA SER A 309 26.96 14.74 15.44
C SER A 309 25.71 15.60 15.21
N HIS A 310 24.52 15.00 15.24
CA HIS A 310 23.25 15.63 14.87
C HIS A 310 23.26 16.23 13.45
N THR A 311 24.04 15.63 12.54
CA THR A 311 24.18 16.12 11.17
C THR A 311 22.99 15.64 10.33
N LYS A 312 22.38 16.55 9.56
CA LYS A 312 21.27 16.21 8.67
C LYS A 312 21.69 15.16 7.65
N ILE A 313 20.87 14.12 7.50
CA ILE A 313 21.11 13.02 6.56
C ILE A 313 20.17 13.14 5.37
N ASP A 314 20.72 13.25 4.16
CA ASP A 314 19.94 13.07 2.94
C ASP A 314 19.88 11.58 2.54
N LYS A 315 18.67 11.12 2.18
CA LYS A 315 18.46 9.77 1.66
C LYS A 315 19.00 9.65 0.23
N ALA A 316 18.95 10.72 -0.56
CA ALA A 316 19.45 10.71 -1.93
C ALA A 316 20.95 10.38 -1.97
N ASP A 317 21.74 11.06 -1.14
CA ASP A 317 23.19 10.85 -1.02
C ASP A 317 23.53 9.42 -0.57
N LEU A 318 22.80 8.90 0.42
CA LEU A 318 22.99 7.51 0.87
C LEU A 318 22.57 6.50 -0.19
N LEU A 319 21.53 6.77 -0.97
CA LEU A 319 21.06 5.89 -2.05
C LEU A 319 22.06 5.85 -3.21
N GLU A 320 22.70 6.96 -3.53
CA GLU A 320 23.77 7.03 -4.52
C GLU A 320 25.02 6.26 -4.06
N LYS A 321 25.40 6.42 -2.78
CA LYS A 321 26.61 5.81 -2.23
C LYS A 321 26.45 4.33 -1.85
N TYR A 322 25.26 3.93 -1.41
CA TYR A 322 24.96 2.58 -0.89
C TYR A 322 23.66 2.01 -1.52
N PRO A 323 23.59 1.86 -2.85
CA PRO A 323 22.36 1.50 -3.54
C PRO A 323 21.78 0.14 -3.12
N LEU A 324 22.63 -0.83 -2.76
CA LEU A 324 22.19 -2.19 -2.40
C LEU A 324 21.50 -2.24 -1.04
N VAL A 325 21.69 -1.23 -0.19
CA VAL A 325 21.09 -1.13 1.15
C VAL A 325 19.59 -0.90 1.04
N PHE A 326 19.17 -0.12 0.04
CA PHE A 326 17.79 0.29 -0.18
C PHE A 326 17.02 -0.64 -1.12
N GLN A 327 17.71 -1.58 -1.77
CA GLN A 327 17.09 -2.59 -2.62
C GLN A 327 16.70 -3.82 -1.80
N ASN A 328 15.40 -3.96 -1.52
CA ASN A 328 14.86 -5.19 -0.97
C ASN A 328 13.64 -5.62 -1.78
N PHE A 329 13.76 -6.73 -2.51
CA PHE A 329 12.69 -7.21 -3.37
C PHE A 329 11.46 -7.64 -2.55
N TRP A 330 11.66 -8.33 -1.42
CA TRP A 330 10.54 -8.83 -0.62
C TRP A 330 10.03 -7.83 0.43
N SER A 331 10.87 -6.90 0.92
CA SER A 331 10.45 -5.92 1.93
C SER A 331 10.12 -4.55 1.34
N GLU A 332 9.05 -3.90 1.83
CA GLU A 332 8.67 -2.52 1.46
C GLU A 332 9.76 -1.49 1.75
N LYS A 333 10.39 -1.59 2.93
CA LYS A 333 11.56 -0.80 3.31
C LYS A 333 12.64 -1.73 3.86
N SER A 334 13.87 -1.50 3.45
CA SER A 334 14.99 -2.19 4.08
C SER A 334 15.04 -1.85 5.56
N ASP A 335 15.47 -2.80 6.38
CA ASP A 335 15.66 -2.62 7.81
C ASP A 335 16.60 -1.44 8.13
N VAL A 336 17.65 -1.24 7.33
CA VAL A 336 18.53 -0.06 7.40
C VAL A 336 17.81 1.24 6.99
N GLU A 337 16.88 1.17 6.04
CA GLU A 337 16.06 2.31 5.62
C GLU A 337 15.07 2.73 6.71
N GLN A 338 14.51 1.77 7.45
CA GLN A 338 13.65 2.07 8.60
C GLN A 338 14.42 2.71 9.76
N ILE A 339 15.67 2.27 9.99
CA ILE A 339 16.58 2.91 10.96
C ILE A 339 16.94 4.32 10.51
N LEU A 340 17.23 4.53 9.22
CA LEU A 340 17.49 5.85 8.66
C LEU A 340 16.32 6.81 8.89
N ASP A 341 15.08 6.37 8.61
CA ASP A 341 13.88 7.17 8.82
C ASP A 341 13.72 7.54 10.32
N ALA A 342 13.99 6.60 11.22
CA ALA A 342 13.96 6.84 12.66
C ALA A 342 15.05 7.82 13.11
N ALA A 343 16.26 7.69 12.56
CA ALA A 343 17.38 8.59 12.84
C ALA A 343 17.08 10.03 12.40
N LYS A 344 16.48 10.22 11.22
CA LYS A 344 16.04 11.54 10.75
C LYS A 344 15.01 12.17 11.68
N LEU A 345 14.08 11.38 12.22
CA LEU A 345 13.11 11.89 13.21
C LEU A 345 13.78 12.34 14.50
N VAL A 346 14.76 11.60 15.01
CA VAL A 346 15.51 11.97 16.21
C VAL A 346 16.35 13.23 15.96
N ILE A 347 17.08 13.31 14.85
CA ILE A 347 17.88 14.50 14.48
C ILE A 347 16.99 15.74 14.34
N ALA A 348 15.81 15.61 13.70
CA ALA A 348 14.85 16.71 13.59
C ALA A 348 14.36 17.20 14.97
N LYS A 349 14.19 16.31 15.96
CA LYS A 349 13.86 16.70 17.35
C LYS A 349 15.00 17.49 18.02
N PHE A 350 16.25 17.28 17.63
CA PHE A 350 17.39 18.09 18.10
C PHE A 350 17.44 19.46 17.42
N GLU A 351 17.12 19.55 16.12
CA GLU A 351 17.09 20.82 15.37
C GLU A 351 15.98 21.77 15.84
N GLN A 352 14.79 21.26 16.18
CA GLN A 352 13.62 22.07 16.60
C GLN A 352 13.84 22.91 17.87
N ARG A 353 14.85 22.60 18.71
CA ARG A 353 15.15 23.37 19.93
C ARG A 353 16.22 24.44 19.71
N ASN A 354 17.09 24.29 18.71
CA ASN A 354 18.11 25.30 18.37
C ASN A 354 17.52 26.55 17.71
N MET A 355 16.22 26.54 17.35
CA MET A 355 15.48 27.73 16.92
C MET A 355 14.69 28.42 18.05
N VAL A 356 14.68 27.88 19.28
CA VAL A 356 13.93 28.46 20.43
C VAL A 356 14.85 29.16 21.43
N VAL A 357 16.16 29.20 21.19
CA VAL A 357 17.13 29.88 22.06
C VAL A 357 17.83 30.98 21.26
N ASP A 358 17.11 32.08 21.04
CA ASP A 358 17.66 33.43 20.84
C ASP A 358 16.48 34.42 20.78
N VAL A 359 15.77 34.55 21.89
CA VAL A 359 15.04 35.78 22.18
C VAL A 359 15.54 36.23 23.54
N PRO A 360 16.25 37.37 23.64
CA PRO A 360 16.62 37.91 24.93
C PRO A 360 15.34 38.20 25.71
N VAL A 361 15.31 37.72 26.94
CA VAL A 361 14.28 38.06 27.94
C VAL A 361 14.35 39.57 28.14
N VAL A 362 13.41 40.30 27.54
CA VAL A 362 13.05 41.64 27.97
C VAL A 362 11.84 41.45 28.87
N GLU A 363 12.07 41.59 30.17
CA GLU A 363 11.04 41.70 31.18
C GLU A 363 10.19 42.96 30.95
N LEU A 364 8.88 42.77 31.15
CA LEU A 364 7.83 43.73 31.46
C LEU A 364 7.55 44.86 30.44
N ASP A 365 6.33 44.87 29.89
CA ASP A 365 5.28 45.60 30.60
C ASP A 365 3.87 45.14 30.23
N ALA A 366 2.99 45.20 31.22
CA ALA A 366 1.59 44.85 31.13
C ALA A 366 0.80 45.95 30.40
N ALA A 367 0.15 45.63 29.27
CA ALA A 367 -1.11 46.26 28.84
C ALA A 367 -1.66 45.63 27.55
N VAL A 368 -3.00 45.57 27.46
CA VAL A 368 -3.85 45.38 26.25
C VAL A 368 -3.95 43.90 25.79
N CYS A 369 -4.96 43.09 26.13
CA CYS A 369 -6.42 43.26 26.28
C CYS A 369 -7.14 43.64 24.97
N ARG A 370 -8.04 42.73 24.50
CA ARG A 370 -9.05 42.82 23.40
C ARG A 370 -8.49 42.41 22.03
N LEU A 371 -8.96 41.34 21.37
CA LEU A 371 -10.32 40.93 21.03
C LEU A 371 -10.38 39.44 20.67
#